data_AF-X8DMA8-F1
#
_entry.id   AF-X8DMA8-F1
#
_cell.length_a   1.000
_cell.length_b   1.000
_cell.length_c   1.000
_cell.angle_alpha   90.00
_cell.angle_beta   90.00
_cell.angle_gamma   90.00
#
_symmetry.space_group_name_H-M   'P 1'
#
loop_
_entity.id
_entity.type
_entity.pdbx_description
1 polymer ?
#
loop_
_entity_poly.entity_id
_entity_poly.type
_entity_poly.pdbx_seq_one_letter_code
_entity_poly.pdbx_strand_id
1 'polypeptide(L)'
;MGLLPYLSARTGTAFRKPVLIVHRSLADEAQAAYAPVQDFLSRHRHEVIAGPTRISGEDNPDMLGTTEFAMYQLLDYEEAS
;
A
#
# COMPACT_ATOMS: atom_id res chain seq x y z
N MET A 1 11.11 20.29 10.92
CA MET A 1 10.07 19.27 11.15
C MET A 1 10.40 18.10 10.25
N GLY A 2 11.03 17.05 10.78
CA GLY A 2 11.40 15.88 9.97
C GLY A 2 10.14 15.08 9.63
N LEU A 3 9.80 15.02 8.34
CA LEU A 3 8.68 14.23 7.84
C LEU A 3 9.02 12.74 8.04
N LEU A 4 8.31 12.08 8.96
CA LEU A 4 8.52 10.68 9.29
C LEU A 4 8.26 9.79 8.06
N PRO A 5 8.97 8.64 7.93
CA PRO A 5 8.70 7.68 6.86
C PRO A 5 7.21 7.29 6.85
N TYR A 6 6.55 7.54 5.72
CA TYR A 6 5.10 7.36 5.57
C TYR A 6 4.76 5.94 5.09
N LEU A 7 3.91 5.26 5.85
CA LEU A 7 3.17 4.08 5.42
C LEU A 7 1.71 4.23 5.82
N SER A 8 0.81 4.01 4.87
CA SER A 8 -0.62 3.83 5.10
C SER A 8 -1.04 2.50 4.50
N ALA A 9 -1.51 1.60 5.35
CA ALA A 9 -2.06 0.31 4.96
C ALA A 9 -3.44 0.16 5.61
N ARG A 10 -4.47 -0.07 4.80
CA ARG A 10 -5.84 -0.23 5.28
C ARG A 10 -6.59 -1.28 4.48
N THR A 11 -7.44 -2.03 5.16
CA THR A 11 -8.41 -2.90 4.50
C THR A 11 -9.64 -2.10 4.09
N GLY A 12 -10.27 -2.50 2.99
CA GLY A 12 -11.50 -1.91 2.50
C GLY A 12 -12.20 -2.84 1.51
N THR A 13 -13.11 -2.28 0.73
CA THR A 13 -13.79 -3.01 -0.36
C THR A 13 -13.64 -2.24 -1.68
N ALA A 14 -13.39 -2.98 -2.77
CA ALA A 14 -13.44 -2.46 -4.13
C ALA A 14 -14.24 -3.44 -4.99
N PHE A 15 -15.28 -2.97 -5.68
CA PHE A 15 -16.21 -3.83 -6.43
C PHE A 15 -16.73 -5.03 -5.61
N ARG A 16 -17.13 -4.77 -4.35
CA ARG A 16 -17.54 -5.78 -3.33
C ARG A 16 -16.45 -6.77 -2.88
N LYS A 17 -15.27 -6.75 -3.50
CA LYS A 17 -14.16 -7.61 -3.12
C LYS A 17 -13.37 -6.99 -1.96
N PRO A 18 -12.96 -7.78 -0.96
CA PRO A 18 -12.10 -7.32 0.12
C PRO A 18 -10.71 -7.00 -0.44
N VAL A 19 -10.17 -5.84 -0.06
CA VAL A 19 -8.88 -5.35 -0.56
C VAL A 19 -8.00 -4.82 0.55
N LEU A 20 -6.68 -4.95 0.37
CA LEU A 20 -5.66 -4.20 1.09
C LEU A 20 -5.16 -3.06 0.21
N ILE A 21 -5.25 -1.83 0.71
CA ILE A 21 -4.80 -0.62 0.04
C ILE A 21 -3.54 -0.14 0.74
N VAL A 22 -2.46 0.04 -0.04
CA VAL A 22 -1.15 0.42 0.47
C VAL A 22 -0.67 1.68 -0.24
N HIS A 23 -0.30 2.68 0.55
CA HIS A 23 0.53 3.81 0.11
C HIS A 23 1.78 3.82 0.97
N ARG A 24 2.96 3.81 0.35
CA ARG A 24 4.25 3.83 1.07
C ARG A 24 5.24 4.80 0.47
N SER A 25 6.10 5.36 1.30
CA SER A 25 7.34 6.00 0.85
C SER A 25 8.32 4.93 0.34
N LEU A 26 9.05 5.25 -0.73
CA LEU A 26 10.16 4.43 -1.24
C LEU A 26 11.53 4.86 -0.70
N ALA A 27 11.57 5.77 0.28
CA ALA A 27 12.79 6.10 1.00
C ALA A 27 13.31 4.88 1.79
N ASP A 28 14.64 4.74 1.91
CA ASP A 28 15.27 3.60 2.58
C ASP A 28 14.82 3.49 4.05
N GLU A 29 14.66 4.63 4.73
CA GLU A 29 14.20 4.71 6.11
C GLU A 29 12.74 4.22 6.29
N ALA A 30 11.95 4.18 5.22
CA ALA A 30 10.57 3.71 5.23
C ALA A 30 10.43 2.21 4.97
N GLN A 31 11.48 1.51 4.54
CA GLN A 31 11.39 0.09 4.20
C GLN A 31 11.10 -0.78 5.43
N ALA A 32 11.69 -0.45 6.58
CA ALA A 32 11.41 -1.16 7.83
C ALA A 32 9.93 -1.07 8.23
N ALA A 33 9.28 0.06 7.96
CA ALA A 33 7.85 0.23 8.24
C ALA A 33 6.98 -0.67 7.34
N TYR A 34 7.45 -1.04 6.15
CA TYR A 34 6.72 -1.88 5.20
C TYR A 34 6.75 -3.38 5.50
N ALA A 35 7.67 -3.84 6.35
CA ALA A 35 7.84 -5.26 6.68
C ALA A 35 6.54 -5.97 7.14
N PRO A 36 5.66 -5.38 7.99
CA PRO A 36 4.40 -6.01 8.37
C PRO A 36 3.45 -6.23 7.20
N VAL A 37 3.46 -5.36 6.18
CA VAL A 37 2.63 -5.53 4.99
C VAL A 37 3.16 -6.68 4.13
N GLN A 38 4.48 -6.78 3.97
CA GLN A 38 5.11 -7.90 3.24
C GLN A 38 4.82 -9.23 3.93
N ASP A 39 4.95 -9.25 5.25
CA ASP A 39 4.66 -10.41 6.08
C ASP A 39 3.19 -10.85 5.94
N PHE A 40 2.24 -9.91 6.02
CA PHE A 40 0.82 -10.19 5.79
C PHE A 40 0.58 -10.77 4.38
N LEU A 41 1.08 -10.12 3.33
CA LEU A 41 0.93 -10.58 1.95
C LEU A 41 1.56 -11.97 1.72
N SER A 42 2.64 -12.31 2.44
CA SER A 42 3.28 -13.63 2.32
C SER A 42 2.45 -14.78 2.88
N ARG A 43 1.53 -14.50 3.82
CA ARG A 43 0.70 -15.50 4.52
C ARG A 43 -0.72 -15.61 3.97
N HIS A 44 -1.16 -14.62 3.19
CA HIS A 44 -2.53 -14.51 2.69
C HIS A 44 -2.55 -14.51 1.16
N ARG A 45 -3.43 -15.32 0.56
CA ARG A 45 -3.59 -15.36 -0.89
C ARG A 45 -4.16 -14.04 -1.37
N HIS A 46 -3.51 -13.45 -2.36
CA HIS A 46 -3.90 -12.16 -2.88
C HIS A 46 -3.55 -12.02 -4.36
N GLU A 47 -4.22 -11.08 -5.02
CA GLU A 47 -3.93 -10.65 -6.39
C GLU A 47 -3.74 -9.14 -6.43
N VAL A 48 -2.80 -8.66 -7.25
CA VAL A 48 -2.66 -7.22 -7.49
C VAL A 48 -3.75 -6.77 -8.46
N ILE A 49 -4.62 -5.86 -8.02
CA ILE A 49 -5.71 -5.33 -8.85
C ILE A 49 -5.49 -3.87 -9.27
N ALA A 50 -4.55 -3.17 -8.63
CA ALA A 50 -4.03 -1.89 -9.08
C ALA A 50 -2.60 -1.64 -8.56
N GLY A 51 -1.75 -1.02 -9.38
CA GLY A 51 -0.34 -0.79 -9.06
C GLY A 51 0.53 -2.06 -9.19
N PRO A 52 1.72 -2.11 -8.58
CA PRO A 52 2.37 -1.01 -7.86
C PRO A 52 2.68 0.16 -8.80
N THR A 53 2.16 1.34 -8.48
CA THR A 53 2.36 2.58 -9.24
C THR A 53 3.30 3.48 -8.46
N ARG A 54 4.48 3.74 -9.02
CA ARG A 54 5.42 4.73 -8.51
C ARG A 54 4.87 6.14 -8.79
N ILE A 55 4.82 6.98 -7.76
CA ILE A 55 4.35 8.35 -7.83
C ILE A 55 5.56 9.24 -7.49
N SER A 56 6.01 10.02 -8.47
CA SER A 56 7.07 11.01 -8.28
C SER A 56 6.52 12.21 -7.50
N GLY A 57 7.23 12.61 -6.45
CA GLY A 57 6.91 13.83 -5.68
C GLY A 57 7.19 15.13 -6.43
N GLU A 58 7.73 15.09 -7.65
CA GLU A 58 8.06 16.30 -8.45
C GLU A 58 6.81 17.12 -8.83
N ASP A 59 5.64 16.50 -8.90
CA ASP A 59 4.38 17.18 -9.26
C ASP A 59 3.62 17.77 -8.07
N ASN A 60 4.09 17.57 -6.83
CA ASN A 60 3.44 18.13 -5.65
C ASN A 60 4.47 18.42 -4.54
N PRO A 61 4.76 19.71 -4.24
CA PRO A 61 5.76 20.09 -3.23
C PRO A 61 5.39 19.67 -1.80
N ASP A 62 4.14 19.27 -1.57
CA ASP A 62 3.67 18.71 -0.29
C ASP A 62 3.73 17.16 -0.26
N MET A 63 4.05 16.49 -1.38
CA MET A 63 4.16 15.03 -1.44
C MET A 63 5.58 14.52 -1.19
N LEU A 64 5.61 13.56 -0.27
CA LEU A 64 6.72 12.79 0.32
C LEU A 64 7.63 12.10 -0.71
N GLY A 65 8.48 12.83 -1.44
CA GLY A 65 9.47 12.19 -2.32
C GLY A 65 8.85 11.15 -3.28
N THR A 66 9.60 10.11 -3.64
CA THR A 66 9.01 9.01 -4.40
C THR A 66 8.15 8.14 -3.49
N THR A 67 6.86 7.96 -3.82
CA THR A 67 5.94 7.05 -3.15
C THR A 67 5.46 5.94 -4.08
N GLU A 68 4.81 4.93 -3.53
CA GLU A 68 4.19 3.83 -4.27
C GLU A 68 2.78 3.58 -3.76
N PHE A 69 1.86 3.34 -4.69
CA PHE A 69 0.49 2.89 -4.43
C PHE A 69 0.29 1.47 -4.96
N ALA A 70 -0.34 0.61 -4.16
CA ALA A 70 -0.79 -0.70 -4.60
C ALA A 70 -2.13 -1.07 -3.94
N MET A 71 -2.94 -1.84 -4.67
CA MET A 71 -4.17 -2.44 -4.16
C MET A 71 -4.16 -3.94 -4.45
N TYR A 72 -4.35 -4.72 -3.38
CA TYR A 72 -4.36 -6.18 -3.41
C TYR A 72 -5.76 -6.68 -3.10
N GLN A 73 -6.36 -7.50 -3.96
CA GLN A 73 -7.56 -8.27 -3.61
C GLN A 73 -7.15 -9.39 -2.65
N LEU A 74 -7.86 -9.54 -1.52
CA LEU A 74 -7.61 -10.59 -0.53
C LEU A 74 -8.51 -11.79 -0.83
N LEU A 75 -7.94 -12.92 -1.27
CA LEU A 75 -8.69 -14.07 -1.75
C LEU A 75 -9.18 -15.01 -0.64
N ASP A 76 -8.70 -14.81 0.59
CA ASP A 76 -9.09 -15.61 1.75
C ASP A 76 -10.33 -15.06 2.49
N TYR A 77 -10.88 -13.93 2.02
CA TYR A 77 -12.00 -13.24 2.65
C TYR A 77 -13.20 -13.21 1.71
N GLU A 78 -14.39 -13.34 2.28
CA GLU A 78 -15.64 -13.31 1.53
C GLU A 78 -15.95 -11.92 0.95
N GLU A 79 -16.66 -11.89 -0.18
CA GLU A 79 -17.16 -10.66 -0.77
C GLU A 79 -18.23 -10.02 0.14
N ALA A 80 -18.24 -8.70 0.20
CA ALA A 80 -19.27 -7.98 0.93
C ALA A 80 -20.63 -8.16 0.23
N SER A 81 -21.66 -8.49 1.01
CA SER A 81 -23.04 -8.66 0.55
C SER A 81 -23.70 -7.34 0.16
#